data_AF-A0A2V4DRN3-F1
#
_entry.id   AF-A0A2V4DRN3-F1
#
_cell.length_a   1.000
_cell.length_b   1.000
_cell.length_c   1.000
_cell.angle_alpha   90.00
_cell.angle_beta   90.00
_cell.angle_gamma   90.00
#
_symmetry.space_group_name_H-M   'P 1'
#
loop_
_entity.id
_entity.type
_entity.pdbx_description
1 polymer ?
#
loop_
_entity_poly.entity_id
_entity_poly.type
_entity_poly.pdbx_seq_one_letter_code
_entity_poly.pdbx_strand_id
1 'polypeptide(L)'
;MADDKRGGVRRLKPGDGGDTPDFSSDGDTTRFIRAQDFHSRYSRLITWELEDEMEQVEERLRHWSKQKLVEHGYTLIGVMARNSGWLFGDRVVKFSAQKGKNL
;
A
#
# COMPACT_ATOMS: atom_id res chain seq x y z
N MET A 1 -59.30 -30.55 -6.06
CA MET A 1 -58.09 -31.20 -6.61
C MET A 1 -57.01 -30.13 -6.64
N ALA A 2 -56.04 -30.21 -5.73
CA ALA A 2 -54.96 -29.24 -5.61
C ALA A 2 -53.73 -29.82 -6.33
N ASP A 3 -53.22 -29.11 -7.33
CA ASP A 3 -52.12 -29.56 -8.18
C ASP A 3 -50.79 -29.00 -7.64
N ASP A 4 -49.96 -29.88 -7.10
CA ASP A 4 -48.68 -29.61 -6.43
C ASP A 4 -47.55 -29.42 -7.47
N LYS A 5 -47.32 -28.19 -7.93
CA LYS A 5 -46.18 -27.89 -8.83
C LYS A 5 -44.88 -27.68 -8.04
N ARG A 6 -44.21 -28.80 -7.75
CA ARG A 6 -42.86 -28.83 -7.20
C ARG A 6 -41.82 -28.22 -8.16
N GLY A 7 -41.08 -27.24 -7.64
CA GLY A 7 -39.64 -27.03 -7.89
C GLY A 7 -39.18 -26.84 -9.34
N GLY A 8 -39.35 -25.64 -9.90
CA GLY A 8 -38.69 -25.25 -11.14
C GLY A 8 -37.22 -24.84 -10.92
N VAL A 9 -36.27 -25.75 -11.18
CA VAL A 9 -34.84 -25.42 -11.15
C VAL A 9 -34.45 -24.72 -12.44
N ARG A 10 -34.15 -23.41 -12.38
CA ARG A 10 -33.59 -22.65 -13.52
C ARG A 10 -32.07 -22.68 -13.45
N ARG A 11 -31.44 -23.28 -14.45
CA ARG A 11 -29.98 -23.32 -14.61
C ARG A 11 -29.50 -22.02 -15.25
N LEU A 12 -28.81 -21.18 -14.47
CA LEU A 12 -28.15 -19.98 -14.97
C LEU A 12 -27.02 -20.39 -15.93
N LYS A 13 -27.11 -19.95 -17.19
CA LYS A 13 -25.99 -20.03 -18.14
C LYS A 13 -25.03 -18.87 -17.86
N PRO A 14 -23.70 -19.05 -18.00
CA PRO A 14 -22.77 -17.92 -18.01
C PRO A 14 -23.11 -17.06 -19.24
N GLY A 15 -23.45 -15.79 -19.00
CA GLY A 15 -23.67 -14.81 -20.07
C GLY A 15 -22.37 -14.56 -20.82
N ASP A 16 -22.50 -14.50 -22.14
CA ASP A 16 -21.45 -14.13 -23.09
C ASP A 16 -20.94 -12.72 -22.79
N GLY A 17 -19.64 -12.50 -22.98
CA GLY A 17 -18.96 -11.29 -22.58
C GLY A 17 -19.44 -10.08 -23.38
N GLY A 18 -19.99 -9.09 -22.69
CA GLY A 18 -20.40 -7.83 -23.30
C GLY A 18 -20.99 -6.90 -22.26
N ASP A 19 -20.11 -6.17 -21.57
CA ASP A 19 -20.27 -4.78 -21.14
C ASP A 19 -19.28 -4.48 -20.00
N THR A 20 -18.28 -3.66 -20.32
CA THR A 20 -17.42 -3.01 -19.33
C THR A 20 -18.27 -2.03 -18.52
N PRO A 21 -18.45 -2.22 -17.21
CA PRO A 21 -19.24 -1.28 -16.43
C PRO A 21 -18.39 -0.05 -16.10
N ASP A 22 -19.00 1.11 -16.36
CA ASP A 22 -18.60 2.44 -15.90
C ASP A 22 -18.34 2.42 -14.38
N PHE A 23 -17.22 2.99 -13.97
CA PHE A 23 -16.65 2.96 -12.62
C PHE A 23 -17.35 3.94 -11.66
N SER A 24 -18.66 4.04 -11.78
CA SER A 24 -19.46 5.14 -11.24
C SER A 24 -20.77 4.61 -10.68
N SER A 25 -20.76 3.82 -9.61
CA SER A 25 -21.86 3.74 -8.61
C SER A 25 -21.64 2.59 -7.63
N ASP A 26 -21.91 2.92 -6.38
CA ASP A 26 -21.93 2.12 -5.16
C ASP A 26 -23.01 1.02 -5.21
N GLY A 27 -22.86 0.04 -6.10
CA GLY A 27 -23.84 -1.03 -6.23
C GLY A 27 -23.41 -2.15 -7.15
N ASP A 28 -22.71 -3.14 -6.61
CA ASP A 28 -23.02 -4.55 -6.86
C ASP A 28 -22.27 -5.49 -5.89
N THR A 29 -22.85 -5.74 -4.71
CA THR A 29 -22.33 -6.74 -3.75
C THR A 29 -22.74 -8.17 -4.11
N THR A 30 -23.29 -8.42 -5.31
CA THR A 30 -23.82 -9.74 -5.69
C THR A 30 -22.94 -10.56 -6.65
N ARG A 31 -21.67 -10.17 -6.86
CA ARG A 31 -20.69 -11.06 -7.51
C ARG A 31 -19.93 -11.83 -6.44
N PHE A 32 -19.81 -13.16 -6.60
CA PHE A 32 -18.90 -13.97 -5.79
C PHE A 32 -17.48 -13.44 -6.00
N ILE A 33 -17.00 -12.65 -5.04
CA ILE A 33 -15.69 -12.01 -5.10
C ILE A 33 -14.64 -13.11 -5.02
N ARG A 34 -13.94 -13.37 -6.14
CA ARG A 34 -12.86 -14.36 -6.16
C ARG A 34 -11.71 -13.81 -5.34
N ALA A 35 -10.98 -14.66 -4.60
CA ALA A 35 -9.82 -14.23 -3.81
C ALA A 35 -8.79 -13.41 -4.62
N GLN A 36 -8.71 -13.65 -5.93
CA GLN A 36 -7.84 -12.95 -6.87
C GLN A 36 -8.26 -11.50 -7.18
N ASP A 37 -9.56 -11.19 -7.04
CA ASP A 37 -10.08 -9.83 -7.18
C ASP A 37 -9.69 -8.98 -5.96
N PHE A 38 -9.63 -9.58 -4.77
CA PHE A 38 -9.11 -8.92 -3.57
C PHE A 38 -7.62 -8.60 -3.70
N HIS A 39 -6.81 -9.54 -4.20
CA HIS A 39 -5.39 -9.29 -4.41
C HIS A 39 -5.18 -8.07 -5.33
N SER A 40 -5.81 -8.07 -6.50
CA SER A 40 -5.70 -6.97 -7.46
C SER A 40 -6.16 -5.63 -6.87
N ARG A 41 -7.26 -5.64 -6.11
CA ARG A 41 -7.81 -4.44 -5.47
C ARG A 41 -6.88 -3.91 -4.37
N TYR A 42 -6.45 -4.75 -3.45
CA TYR A 42 -5.59 -4.32 -2.35
C TYR A 42 -4.19 -3.95 -2.81
N SER A 43 -3.62 -4.66 -3.79
CA SER A 43 -2.35 -4.26 -4.39
C SER A 43 -2.44 -2.85 -4.97
N ARG A 44 -3.51 -2.52 -5.69
CA ARG A 44 -3.71 -1.16 -6.21
C ARG A 44 -3.85 -0.11 -5.09
N LEU A 45 -4.64 -0.40 -4.06
CA LEU A 45 -4.82 0.51 -2.93
C LEU A 45 -3.50 0.75 -2.17
N ILE A 46 -2.71 -0.30 -1.95
CA ILE A 46 -1.39 -0.20 -1.30
C ILE A 46 -0.44 0.65 -2.15
N THR A 47 -0.45 0.47 -3.47
CA THR A 47 0.36 1.29 -4.38
C THR A 47 -0.01 2.76 -4.29
N TRP A 48 -1.31 3.09 -4.31
CA TRP A 48 -1.76 4.48 -4.20
C TRP A 48 -1.39 5.11 -2.86
N GLU A 49 -1.57 4.39 -1.76
CA GLU A 49 -1.17 4.89 -0.43
C GLU A 49 0.34 5.15 -0.38
N LEU A 50 1.14 4.21 -0.90
CA LEU A 50 2.59 4.37 -0.95
C LEU A 50 3.02 5.56 -1.82
N GLU A 51 2.36 5.77 -2.96
CA GLU A 51 2.63 6.92 -3.83
C GLU A 51 2.35 8.26 -3.13
N ASP A 52 1.21 8.38 -2.43
CA ASP A 52 0.88 9.59 -1.66
C ASP A 52 1.86 9.79 -0.48
N GLU A 53 2.17 8.73 0.27
CA GLU A 53 3.18 8.80 1.34
C GLU A 53 4.56 9.25 0.81
N MET A 54 4.98 8.72 -0.34
CA MET A 54 6.24 9.09 -0.98
C MET A 54 6.26 10.57 -1.40
N GLU A 55 5.18 11.06 -2.02
CA GLU A 55 5.05 12.46 -2.44
C GLU A 55 5.13 13.40 -1.24
N GLN A 56 4.40 13.09 -0.17
CA GLN A 56 4.43 13.88 1.07
C GLN A 56 5.82 13.89 1.72
N VAL A 57 6.53 12.75 1.74
CA VAL A 57 7.89 12.67 2.27
C VAL A 57 8.86 13.48 1.40
N GLU A 58 8.74 13.40 0.07
CA GLU A 58 9.56 14.17 -0.86
C GLU A 58 9.35 15.67 -0.70
N GLU A 59 8.10 16.13 -0.59
CA GLU A 59 7.77 17.53 -0.35
C GLU A 59 8.44 18.04 0.93
N ARG A 60 8.31 17.29 2.04
CA ARG A 60 8.93 17.64 3.32
C ARG A 60 10.45 17.72 3.19
N LEU A 61 11.08 16.71 2.59
CA LEU A 61 12.53 16.66 2.43
C LEU A 61 13.08 17.81 1.55
N ARG A 62 12.34 18.23 0.53
CA ARG A 62 12.75 19.32 -0.38
C ARG A 62 12.53 20.71 0.22
N HIS A 63 11.40 20.93 0.90
CA HIS A 63 10.98 22.29 1.28
C HIS A 63 11.25 22.62 2.75
N TRP A 64 11.36 21.63 3.64
CA TRP A 64 11.58 21.91 5.06
C TRP A 64 13.04 22.27 5.36
N SER A 65 13.23 23.12 6.36
CA SER A 65 14.57 23.44 6.85
C SER A 65 15.20 22.23 7.56
N LYS A 66 16.54 22.17 7.57
CA LYS A 66 17.29 21.11 8.24
C LYS A 66 16.94 20.96 9.72
N GLN A 67 16.69 22.07 10.42
CA GLN A 67 16.29 22.05 11.84
C GLN A 67 14.93 21.38 12.01
N LYS A 68 13.94 21.79 11.20
CA LYS A 68 12.60 21.20 11.21
C LYS A 68 12.64 19.70 10.89
N LEU A 69 13.45 19.29 9.92
CA LEU A 69 13.62 17.87 9.58
C LEU A 69 14.22 17.04 10.72
N VAL A 70 15.16 17.60 11.49
CA VAL A 70 15.76 16.93 12.66
C VAL A 70 14.75 16.86 13.82
N GLU A 71 14.05 17.95 14.12
CA GLU A 71 13.05 18.02 15.19
C GLU A 71 11.91 17.01 14.99
N HIS A 72 11.47 16.83 13.74
CA HIS A 72 10.45 15.86 13.38
C HIS A 72 10.99 14.42 13.20
N GLY A 73 12.31 14.20 13.35
CA GLY A 73 12.92 12.88 13.26
C GLY A 73 13.06 12.31 11.84
N TYR A 74 12.91 13.14 10.80
CA TYR A 74 13.07 12.71 9.41
C TYR A 74 14.53 12.51 9.00
N THR A 75 15.45 13.25 9.64
CA THR A 75 16.88 13.21 9.27
C THR A 75 17.77 13.26 10.49
N LEU A 76 18.89 12.53 10.43
CA LEU A 76 19.99 12.65 11.40
C LEU A 76 21.14 13.41 10.74
N ILE A 77 21.59 14.50 11.35
CA ILE A 77 22.66 15.36 10.81
C ILE A 77 23.83 15.40 11.79
N GLY A 78 25.06 15.41 11.26
CA GLY A 78 26.27 15.50 12.10
C GLY A 78 26.62 14.21 12.82
N VAL A 79 26.21 13.06 12.27
CA VAL A 79 26.55 11.74 12.81
C VAL A 79 27.96 11.31 12.42
N MET A 80 28.60 10.54 13.30
CA MET A 80 29.87 9.88 13.03
C MET A 80 29.62 8.47 12.50
N ALA A 81 30.14 8.18 11.32
CA ALA A 81 30.06 6.86 10.71
C ALA A 81 31.30 6.02 11.07
N ARG A 82 31.09 4.77 11.46
CA ARG A 82 32.15 3.77 11.66
C ARG A 82 31.80 2.48 10.93
N ASN A 83 32.76 1.93 10.21
CA ASN A 83 32.58 0.64 9.55
C ASN A 83 32.43 -0.46 10.62
N SER A 84 31.43 -1.32 10.46
CA SER A 84 31.04 -2.37 11.42
C SER A 84 30.99 -3.75 10.75
N GLY A 85 31.84 -3.96 9.74
CA GLY A 85 31.98 -5.25 9.05
C GLY A 85 31.03 -5.42 7.87
N TRP A 86 30.65 -6.66 7.61
CA TRP A 86 29.87 -7.06 6.45
C TRP A 86 28.71 -7.95 6.88
N LEU A 87 27.56 -7.80 6.23
CA LEU A 87 26.36 -8.60 6.41
C LEU A 87 25.80 -8.97 5.04
N PHE A 88 25.67 -10.27 4.75
CA PHE A 88 25.21 -10.80 3.45
C PHE A 88 25.94 -10.24 2.21
N GLY A 89 27.22 -9.86 2.36
CA GLY A 89 28.02 -9.28 1.28
C GLY A 89 27.96 -7.75 1.19
N ASP A 90 27.13 -7.11 2.00
CA ASP A 90 27.02 -5.65 2.08
C ASP A 90 27.79 -5.09 3.27
N ARG A 91 28.33 -3.87 3.14
CA ARG A 91 29.01 -3.20 4.26
C ARG A 91 28.00 -2.68 5.27
N VAL A 92 28.26 -2.96 6.54
CA VAL A 92 27.49 -2.40 7.64
C VAL A 92 28.21 -1.18 8.19
N VAL A 93 27.51 -0.05 8.26
CA VAL A 93 28.03 1.19 8.85
C VAL A 93 27.20 1.54 10.09
N LYS A 94 27.87 1.71 11.22
CA LYS A 94 27.24 2.17 12.46
C LYS A 94 27.39 3.68 12.59
N PHE A 95 26.27 4.35 12.87
CA PHE A 95 26.25 5.79 13.13
C PHE A 95 26.16 6.05 14.63
N SER A 96 26.88 7.06 15.12
CA SER A 96 26.80 7.53 16.51
C SER A 96 26.74 9.05 16.58
N ALA A 97 26.22 9.58 17.69
CA ALA A 97 26.30 11.01 17.98
C ALA A 97 27.77 11.47 17.99
N GLN A 98 28.02 12.70 17.56
CA GLN A 98 29.32 13.33 17.75
C GLN A 98 29.55 13.55 19.26
N LYS A 99 30.78 13.29 19.73
CA LYS A 99 31.16 13.41 21.16
C LYS A 99 30.69 14.77 21.73
N GLY A 100 29.80 14.73 22.72
CA GLY A 100 29.25 15.92 23.38
C GLY A 100 27.91 16.44 22.82
N LYS A 101 27.33 15.80 21.80
CA LYS A 101 25.97 16.08 21.31
C LYS A 101 25.06 14.88 21.57
N ASN A 102 23.83 15.14 22.01
CA ASN A 102 22.77 14.14 21.99
C ASN A 102 22.18 14.04 20.58
N LEU A 103 21.75 12.83 20.20
CA LEU A 103 21.02 12.57 18.96
C LEU A 103 19.59 13.09 19.07
#